data_AF-A0A1V5WPF1-F1
#
_entry.id   AF-A0A1V5WPF1-F1
#
_cell.length_a   1.000
_cell.length_b   1.000
_cell.length_c   1.000
_cell.angle_alpha   90.00
_cell.angle_beta   90.00
_cell.angle_gamma   90.00
#
_symmetry.space_group_name_H-M   'P 1'
#
loop_
_entity.id
_entity.type
_entity.pdbx_description
1 polymer ?
#
loop_
_entity_poly.entity_id
_entity_poly.type
_entity_poly.pdbx_seq_one_letter_code
_entity_poly.pdbx_strand_id
1 'polypeptide(L)'
;MRTYKVLILEDDLKTLSFLLDRLAEFEEENIESFDIAVSIFSEYTHVENYINKLPRDTFDVILLDRDCKLCGSFHVLDIEKFGTDKVISISSTPQWNEEAGQRGIEKIVHKDYENLDQFADLVVEHIKLILNTPSQ
;
A
#
# COMPACT_ATOMS: atom_id res chain seq x y z
N MET A 1 -17.23 15.42 0.01
CA MET A 1 -16.61 14.09 -0.08
C MET A 1 -15.17 14.28 -0.50
N ARG A 2 -14.23 13.88 0.35
CA ARG A 2 -12.78 13.88 0.00
C ARG A 2 -12.49 12.58 -0.75
N THR A 3 -11.62 12.59 -1.74
CA THR A 3 -11.14 11.35 -2.37
C THR A 3 -9.74 11.04 -1.87
N TYR A 4 -9.54 9.88 -1.26
CA TYR A 4 -8.24 9.38 -0.84
C TYR A 4 -7.60 8.58 -1.96
N LYS A 5 -6.32 8.85 -2.25
CA LYS A 5 -5.58 8.19 -3.32
C LYS A 5 -4.69 7.10 -2.72
N VAL A 6 -5.00 5.85 -3.05
CA VAL A 6 -4.27 4.67 -2.60
C VAL A 6 -3.46 4.12 -3.77
N LEU A 7 -2.14 4.05 -3.61
CA LEU A 7 -1.25 3.34 -4.53
C LEU A 7 -1.03 1.91 -4.02
N ILE A 8 -1.21 0.91 -4.88
CA ILE A 8 -0.91 -0.49 -4.57
C ILE A 8 0.20 -0.98 -5.51
N LEU A 9 1.32 -1.37 -4.92
CA LEU A 9 2.46 -1.99 -5.61
C LEU A 9 2.48 -3.47 -5.24
N GLU A 10 1.79 -4.26 -6.06
CA GLU A 10 1.51 -5.68 -5.86
C GLU A 10 1.24 -6.33 -7.22
N ASP A 11 1.77 -7.53 -7.43
CA ASP A 11 1.65 -8.25 -8.69
C ASP A 11 0.88 -9.56 -8.55
N ASP A 12 0.61 -10.04 -7.33
CA ASP A 12 -0.24 -11.20 -7.10
C ASP A 12 -1.73 -10.84 -7.19
N LEU A 13 -2.39 -11.33 -8.24
CA LEU A 13 -3.82 -11.06 -8.49
C LEU A 13 -4.72 -11.57 -7.36
N LYS A 14 -4.34 -12.65 -6.68
CA LYS A 14 -5.12 -13.17 -5.56
C LYS A 14 -5.04 -12.20 -4.38
N THR A 15 -3.83 -11.78 -4.00
CA THR A 15 -3.63 -10.75 -2.97
C THR A 15 -4.40 -9.47 -3.31
N LEU A 16 -4.30 -9.00 -4.57
CA LEU A 16 -5.06 -7.84 -5.04
C LEU A 16 -6.57 -7.99 -4.88
N SER A 17 -7.15 -9.17 -5.16
CA SER A 17 -8.60 -9.34 -5.03
C SER A 17 -9.08 -9.14 -3.60
N PHE A 18 -8.34 -9.66 -2.61
CA PHE A 18 -8.70 -9.48 -1.19
C PHE A 18 -8.50 -8.04 -0.73
N LEU A 19 -7.42 -7.38 -1.15
CA LEU A 19 -7.18 -5.97 -0.83
C LEU A 19 -8.29 -5.07 -1.40
N LEU A 20 -8.69 -5.30 -2.65
CA LEU A 20 -9.73 -4.51 -3.30
C LEU A 20 -11.11 -4.76 -2.70
N ASP A 21 -11.43 -6.00 -2.34
CA ASP A 21 -12.68 -6.36 -1.66
C ASP A 21 -12.81 -5.62 -0.32
N ARG A 22 -11.78 -5.68 0.52
CA ARG A 22 -11.77 -4.96 1.81
C ARG A 22 -11.73 -3.44 1.68
N LEU A 23 -11.06 -2.91 0.66
CA LEU A 23 -11.10 -1.46 0.38
C LEU A 23 -12.50 -1.00 -0.06
N ALA A 24 -13.20 -1.81 -0.87
CA ALA A 24 -14.56 -1.52 -1.29
C ALA A 24 -15.54 -1.53 -0.11
N GLU A 25 -15.46 -2.55 0.75
CA GLU A 25 -16.26 -2.59 1.99
C GLU A 25 -15.98 -1.37 2.88
N PHE A 26 -14.71 -0.99 3.04
CA PHE A 26 -14.35 0.20 3.82
C PHE A 26 -14.87 1.51 3.21
N GLU A 27 -14.86 1.63 1.88
CA GLU A 27 -15.48 2.76 1.17
C GLU A 27 -17.01 2.78 1.39
N GLU A 28 -17.69 1.65 1.22
CA GLU A 28 -19.14 1.52 1.41
C GLU A 28 -19.57 1.88 2.84
N GLU A 29 -18.82 1.45 3.85
CA GLU A 29 -19.04 1.82 5.26
C GLU A 29 -18.93 3.34 5.50
N ASN A 30 -18.24 4.07 4.63
CA ASN A 30 -17.92 5.49 4.78
C ASN A 30 -18.40 6.35 3.60
N ILE A 31 -19.38 5.87 2.83
CA ILE A 31 -19.82 6.45 1.56
C ILE A 31 -20.27 7.92 1.65
N GLU A 32 -20.75 8.37 2.82
CA GLU A 32 -21.15 9.77 3.04
C GLU A 32 -19.96 10.70 3.34
N SER A 33 -18.77 10.15 3.62
CA SER A 33 -17.59 10.88 4.09
C SER A 33 -16.53 11.06 3.00
N PHE A 34 -16.16 9.98 2.32
CA PHE A 34 -15.06 9.96 1.35
C PHE A 34 -15.22 8.88 0.28
N ASP A 35 -14.44 9.02 -0.80
CA ASP A 35 -14.21 8.00 -1.82
C ASP A 35 -12.74 7.52 -1.77
N ILE A 36 -12.47 6.36 -2.35
CA ILE A 36 -11.14 5.79 -2.52
C ILE A 36 -10.83 5.66 -4.02
N ALA A 37 -9.81 6.37 -4.49
CA ALA A 37 -9.24 6.20 -5.81
C ALA A 37 -8.01 5.29 -5.73
N VAL A 38 -8.09 4.11 -6.35
CA VAL A 38 -6.99 3.12 -6.34
C VAL A 38 -6.18 3.20 -7.63
N SER A 39 -4.85 3.24 -7.51
CA SER A 39 -3.90 3.03 -8.62
C SER A 39 -3.08 1.78 -8.33
N ILE A 40 -3.04 0.83 -9.27
CA ILE A 40 -2.35 -0.45 -9.08
C ILE A 40 -1.24 -0.58 -10.12
N PHE A 41 -0.05 -0.96 -9.68
CA PHE A 41 1.08 -1.28 -10.56
C PHE A 41 1.69 -2.62 -10.16
N SER A 42 1.75 -3.54 -11.13
CA SER A 42 2.26 -4.90 -10.96
C SER A 42 3.73 -5.06 -11.37
N GLU A 43 4.40 -3.97 -11.75
CA GLU A 43 5.76 -4.00 -12.28
C GLU A 43 6.61 -2.84 -11.75
N TYR A 44 7.81 -3.15 -11.25
CA TYR A 44 8.73 -2.16 -10.68
C TYR A 44 9.20 -1.10 -11.68
N THR A 45 9.23 -1.44 -12.98
CA THR A 45 9.62 -0.52 -14.06
C THR A 45 8.72 0.71 -14.14
N HIS A 46 7.42 0.56 -13.85
CA HIS A 46 6.51 1.70 -13.76
C HIS A 46 6.80 2.56 -12.53
N VAL A 47 7.29 1.97 -11.44
CA VAL A 47 7.67 2.73 -10.26
C VAL A 47 8.85 3.65 -10.57
N GLU A 48 9.90 3.10 -11.17
CA GLU A 48 11.11 3.85 -11.54
C GLU A 48 10.83 4.91 -12.62
N ASN A 49 10.11 4.52 -13.67
CA ASN A 49 9.98 5.37 -14.86
C ASN A 49 8.82 6.37 -14.77
N TYR A 50 7.87 6.16 -13.86
CA TYR A 50 6.67 6.98 -13.75
C TYR A 50 6.39 7.43 -12.30
N ILE A 51 6.16 6.50 -11.36
CA ILE A 51 5.72 6.86 -10.00
C ILE A 51 6.71 7.77 -9.29
N ASN A 52 7.99 7.43 -9.30
CA ASN A 52 9.03 8.23 -8.65
C ASN A 52 9.17 9.65 -9.22
N LYS A 53 8.56 9.95 -10.38
CA LYS A 53 8.53 11.29 -10.98
C LYS A 53 7.33 12.12 -10.56
N LEU A 54 6.30 11.52 -9.96
CA LEU A 54 5.10 12.21 -9.49
C LEU A 54 5.38 13.09 -8.25
N PRO A 55 4.59 14.15 -7.98
CA PRO A 55 4.76 14.97 -6.77
C PRO A 55 4.64 14.16 -5.47
N ARG A 56 5.28 14.64 -4.40
CA ARG A 56 5.24 14.01 -3.05
C ARG A 56 3.82 13.74 -2.55
N ASP A 57 2.91 14.69 -2.74
CA ASP A 57 1.55 14.62 -2.20
C ASP A 57 0.55 13.94 -3.16
N THR A 58 1.05 13.09 -4.06
CA THR A 58 0.19 12.40 -5.04
C THR A 58 -0.69 11.34 -4.38
N PHE A 59 -0.17 10.64 -3.39
CA PHE A 59 -0.86 9.53 -2.71
C PHE A 59 -1.00 9.83 -1.22
N ASP A 60 -2.17 9.47 -0.68
CA ASP A 60 -2.45 9.52 0.76
C ASP A 60 -1.92 8.25 1.45
N VAL A 61 -1.98 7.11 0.75
CA VAL A 61 -1.53 5.80 1.23
C VAL A 61 -0.81 5.05 0.13
N ILE A 62 0.25 4.32 0.49
CA ILE A 62 1.00 3.45 -0.41
C ILE A 62 1.12 2.05 0.22
N LEU A 63 0.59 1.04 -0.46
CA LEU A 63 0.84 -0.37 -0.15
C LEU A 63 2.05 -0.84 -0.95
N LEU A 64 3.07 -1.35 -0.26
CA LEU A 64 4.36 -1.69 -0.83
C LEU A 64 4.70 -3.16 -0.55
N ASP A 65 4.49 -4.04 -1.53
CA ASP A 65 5.17 -5.33 -1.53
C ASP A 65 6.66 -5.11 -1.89
N ARG A 66 7.52 -6.07 -1.58
CA ARG A 66 8.91 -6.07 -1.99
C ARG A 66 9.07 -6.69 -3.36
N ASP A 67 8.56 -7.91 -3.54
CA ASP A 67 8.83 -8.73 -4.71
C ASP A 67 7.86 -8.42 -5.86
N CYS A 68 8.30 -8.62 -7.10
CA CYS A 68 7.42 -8.59 -8.26
C CYS A 68 7.88 -9.62 -9.31
N LYS A 69 6.94 -10.12 -10.12
CA LYS A 69 7.11 -11.18 -11.13
C LYS A 69 8.20 -10.93 -12.16
N LEU A 70 8.63 -9.68 -12.38
CA LEU A 70 9.73 -9.33 -13.30
C LEU A 70 11.12 -9.48 -12.68
N CYS A 71 11.27 -10.27 -11.60
CA CYS A 71 12.52 -10.44 -10.84
C CYS A 71 13.11 -9.12 -10.31
N GLY A 72 12.30 -8.06 -10.24
CA GLY A 72 12.67 -6.77 -9.66
C GLY A 72 12.05 -6.60 -8.28
N SER A 73 12.17 -5.38 -7.75
CA SER A 73 11.58 -5.05 -6.45
C SER A 73 10.89 -3.70 -6.49
N PHE A 74 9.72 -3.59 -5.89
CA PHE A 74 9.07 -2.30 -5.70
C PHE A 74 9.76 -1.43 -4.65
N HIS A 75 10.74 -1.95 -3.90
CA HIS A 75 11.59 -1.15 -3.01
C HIS A 75 12.40 -0.07 -3.75
N VAL A 76 12.42 -0.08 -5.09
CA VAL A 76 12.87 1.06 -5.93
C VAL A 76 12.02 2.32 -5.76
N LEU A 77 10.87 2.24 -5.08
CA LEU A 77 10.07 3.40 -4.67
C LEU A 77 10.94 4.38 -3.86
N ASP A 78 10.83 5.67 -4.21
CA ASP A 78 11.45 6.77 -3.48
C ASP A 78 10.66 7.08 -2.19
N ILE A 79 10.83 6.23 -1.19
CA ILE A 79 10.08 6.27 0.08
C ILE A 79 10.32 7.59 0.83
N GLU A 80 11.55 8.11 0.79
CA GLU A 80 11.90 9.38 1.44
C GLU A 80 11.09 10.54 0.85
N LYS A 81 10.92 10.54 -0.48
CA LYS A 81 10.10 11.54 -1.15
C LYS A 81 8.63 11.44 -0.77
N PHE A 82 8.03 10.25 -0.75
CA PHE A 82 6.60 10.11 -0.48
C PHE A 82 6.25 10.22 1.01
N GLY A 83 7.18 9.89 1.89
CA GLY A 83 7.00 9.87 3.34
C GLY A 83 6.72 8.46 3.85
N THR A 84 7.53 7.98 4.81
CA THR A 84 7.38 6.66 5.42
C THR A 84 6.08 6.50 6.21
N ASP A 85 5.50 7.60 6.67
CA ASP A 85 4.23 7.65 7.41
C ASP A 85 3.03 7.18 6.60
N LYS A 86 3.11 7.31 5.26
CA LYS A 86 2.07 6.92 4.29
C LYS A 86 2.24 5.50 3.76
N VAL A 87 3.37 4.85 4.03
CA VAL A 87 3.69 3.54 3.46
C VAL A 87 3.31 2.43 4.42
N ILE A 88 2.67 1.40 3.88
CA ILE A 88 2.40 0.13 4.55
C ILE A 88 3.16 -0.95 3.78
N SER A 89 4.14 -1.59 4.41
CA SER A 89 4.87 -2.70 3.79
C SER A 89 4.06 -3.99 3.92
N ILE A 90 3.91 -4.72 2.82
CA ILE A 90 3.11 -5.94 2.74
C ILE A 90 3.91 -7.10 2.12
N SER A 91 4.67 -7.84 2.93
CA SER A 91 5.44 -8.98 2.41
C SER A 91 5.17 -10.30 3.13
N SER A 92 5.19 -11.38 2.34
CA SER A 92 5.13 -12.77 2.82
C SER A 92 6.49 -13.28 3.30
N THR A 93 7.57 -12.55 3.02
CA THR A 93 8.92 -12.91 3.46
C THR A 93 9.33 -12.01 4.62
N PRO A 94 9.56 -12.54 5.84
CA PRO A 94 9.89 -11.75 7.02
C PRO A 94 11.08 -10.80 6.86
N GLN A 95 12.12 -11.22 6.12
CA GLN A 95 13.30 -10.39 5.87
C GLN A 95 12.95 -9.07 5.17
N TRP A 96 12.01 -9.08 4.21
CA TRP A 96 11.63 -7.87 3.48
C TRP A 96 10.87 -6.88 4.35
N ASN A 97 10.09 -7.39 5.30
CA ASN A 97 9.42 -6.58 6.32
C ASN A 97 10.45 -5.90 7.24
N GLU A 98 11.49 -6.63 7.67
CA GLU A 98 12.59 -6.06 8.45
C GLU A 98 13.34 -4.96 7.67
N GLU A 99 13.63 -5.20 6.39
CA GLU A 99 14.27 -4.21 5.52
C GLU A 99 13.42 -2.94 5.34
N ALA A 100 12.10 -3.09 5.18
CA ALA A 100 11.18 -1.96 5.14
C ALA A 100 11.21 -1.17 6.46
N GLY A 101 11.23 -1.86 7.60
CA GLY A 101 11.37 -1.25 8.93
C GLY A 101 12.68 -0.48 9.10
N GLN A 102 13.80 -1.01 8.59
CA GLN A 102 15.09 -0.32 8.59
C GLN A 102 15.09 0.96 7.74
N ARG A 103 14.18 1.06 6.75
CA ARG A 103 13.94 2.28 5.95
C ARG A 103 12.97 3.26 6.62
N GLY A 104 12.54 3.00 7.86
CA GLY A 104 11.67 3.88 8.65
C GLY A 104 10.18 3.66 8.43
N ILE A 105 9.77 2.59 7.74
CA ILE A 105 8.36 2.22 7.63
C ILE A 105 7.91 1.59 8.95
N GLU A 106 6.95 2.22 9.62
CA GLU A 106 6.42 1.72 10.90
C GLU A 106 5.28 0.72 10.73
N LYS A 107 4.55 0.80 9.61
CA LYS A 107 3.34 -0.01 9.34
C LYS A 107 3.73 -1.19 8.45
N ILE A 108 3.78 -2.38 9.04
CA ILE A 108 4.24 -3.61 8.38
C ILE A 108 3.19 -4.68 8.63
N VAL A 109 2.69 -5.29 7.55
CA VAL A 109 1.72 -6.39 7.61
C VAL A 109 2.32 -7.61 6.93
N HIS A 110 2.42 -8.72 7.67
CA HIS A 110 2.87 -9.98 7.11
C HIS A 110 1.79 -10.59 6.22
N LYS A 111 2.13 -10.87 4.97
CA LYS A 111 1.23 -11.48 3.99
C LYS A 111 1.19 -12.99 4.19
N ASP A 112 0.16 -13.46 4.88
CA ASP A 112 -0.12 -14.88 5.08
C ASP A 112 -1.06 -15.41 3.99
N TYR A 113 -0.53 -16.25 3.09
CA TYR A 113 -1.32 -16.85 2.01
C TYR A 113 -2.37 -17.85 2.48
N GLU A 114 -2.23 -18.38 3.71
CA GLU A 114 -3.23 -19.27 4.32
C GLU A 114 -4.43 -18.49 4.86
N ASN A 115 -4.27 -17.18 5.11
CA ASN A 115 -5.30 -16.31 5.66
C ASN A 115 -5.30 -14.89 5.05
N LEU A 116 -5.53 -14.83 3.72
CA LEU A 116 -5.52 -13.57 2.98
C LEU A 116 -6.65 -12.61 3.38
N ASP A 117 -7.79 -13.11 3.86
CA ASP A 117 -8.85 -12.29 4.44
C ASP A 117 -8.34 -11.49 5.65
N GLN A 118 -7.76 -12.17 6.64
CA GLN A 118 -7.22 -11.51 7.83
C GLN A 118 -6.06 -10.57 7.47
N PHE A 119 -5.23 -10.95 6.50
CA PHE A 119 -4.19 -10.06 5.97
C PHE A 119 -4.79 -8.76 5.43
N ALA A 120 -5.83 -8.84 4.60
CA ALA A 120 -6.47 -7.66 4.02
C ALA A 120 -7.16 -6.79 5.09
N ASP A 121 -7.79 -7.41 6.10
CA ASP A 121 -8.35 -6.69 7.25
C ASP A 121 -7.29 -5.87 7.97
N LEU A 122 -6.13 -6.48 8.27
CA LEU A 122 -5.02 -5.80 8.95
C LEU A 122 -4.46 -4.63 8.11
N VAL A 123 -4.37 -4.80 6.79
CA VAL A 123 -3.98 -3.70 5.89
C VAL A 123 -4.97 -2.55 6.01
N VAL A 124 -6.28 -2.81 5.92
CA VAL A 124 -7.31 -1.77 6.03
C VAL A 124 -7.31 -1.08 7.39
N GLU A 125 -7.03 -1.78 8.48
CA GLU A 125 -6.86 -1.14 9.79
C GLU A 125 -5.71 -0.13 9.80
N HIS A 126 -4.58 -0.44 9.17
CA HIS A 126 -3.50 0.52 9.01
C HIS A 126 -3.88 1.70 8.12
N ILE A 127 -4.66 1.48 7.05
CA ILE A 127 -5.20 2.55 6.21
C ILE A 127 -6.07 3.49 7.04
N LYS A 128 -7.01 2.96 7.83
CA LYS A 128 -7.86 3.74 8.74
C LYS A 128 -7.02 4.63 9.67
N LEU A 129 -5.94 4.10 10.23
CA LEU A 129 -5.04 4.87 11.09
C LEU A 129 -4.36 6.04 10.34
N ILE A 130 -3.88 5.81 9.11
CA ILE A 130 -3.28 6.87 8.28
C ILE A 130 -4.32 7.95 7.97
N LEU A 131 -5.52 7.56 7.54
CA LEU A 131 -6.56 8.51 7.12
C LEU A 131 -7.20 9.29 8.28
N ASN A 132 -7.20 8.71 9.50
CA ASN A 132 -7.72 9.36 10.70
C ASN A 132 -6.68 10.23 11.43
N THR A 133 -5.41 10.22 11.01
CA THR A 133 -4.40 11.09 11.60
C THR A 133 -4.55 12.50 11.00
N PRO A 134 -4.85 13.54 11.80
CA PRO A 134 -4.93 14.90 11.28
C PRO A 134 -3.56 15.28 10.70
N SER A 135 -3.53 15.65 9.41
CA SER A 135 -2.35 16.15 8.73
C SER A 135 -1.76 17.31 9.53
N GLN A 136 -0.52 17.15 10.02
CA GLN A 136 0.24 18.22 10.68
C GLN A 136 0.68 19.29 9.68
#